data_AF-A0A4R4QIW8-F1
#
_entry.id   AF-A0A4R4QIW8-F1
#
_cell.length_a   1.000
_cell.length_b   1.000
_cell.length_c   1.000
_cell.angle_alpha   90.00
_cell.angle_beta   90.00
_cell.angle_gamma   90.00
#
_symmetry.space_group_name_H-M   'P 1'
#
loop_
_entity.id
_entity.type
_entity.pdbx_description
1 polymer ?
#
loop_
_entity_poly.entity_id
_entity_poly.type
_entity_poly.pdbx_seq_one_letter_code
_entity_poly.pdbx_strand_id
1 'polypeptide(L)'
;MLVVHGVWLTDAGLAVWAEDTALPARAPRRPGRAPRERPHPFAADHATLTAALGDAPAVAGSALLTLPTRAGSPMDSPELVRTAVAEPARGSVTLAGWRVPVLGYDPDAALALLRTLGDRAAVPGATLRHLAELADFAVDLVARGRLLPGLADRPPT
;
A
#
# COMPACT_ATOMS: atom_id res chain seq x y z
N MET A 1 12.96 -4.45 7.65
CA MET A 1 12.62 -3.07 7.23
C MET A 1 11.35 -3.17 6.43
N LEU A 2 10.42 -2.24 6.67
CA LEU A 2 9.15 -2.19 5.93
C LEU A 2 9.17 -1.05 4.93
N VAL A 3 8.75 -1.33 3.70
CA VAL A 3 8.40 -0.31 2.70
C VAL A 3 6.89 -0.27 2.59
N VAL A 4 6.28 0.85 2.96
CA VAL A 4 4.83 0.99 3.10
C VAL A 4 4.25 1.69 1.88
N HIS A 5 3.18 1.14 1.33
CA HIS A 5 2.51 1.61 0.14
C HIS A 5 1.04 1.91 0.44
N GLY A 6 0.52 2.97 -0.18
CA GLY A 6 -0.91 3.30 -0.16
C GLY A 6 -1.55 3.11 -1.53
N VAL A 7 -2.81 2.68 -1.54
CA VAL A 7 -3.71 2.71 -2.70
C VAL A 7 -5.08 3.18 -2.26
N TRP A 8 -5.70 4.08 -3.01
CA TRP A 8 -7.06 4.54 -2.73
C TRP A 8 -8.07 3.63 -3.42
N LEU A 9 -9.00 3.06 -2.66
CA LEU A 9 -10.07 2.20 -3.14
C LEU A 9 -11.39 2.98 -3.11
N THR A 10 -12.11 2.98 -4.24
CA THR A 10 -13.31 3.81 -4.45
C THR A 10 -14.35 3.68 -3.34
N ASP A 11 -14.54 2.47 -2.79
CA ASP A 11 -15.60 2.17 -1.81
C ASP A 11 -15.09 1.92 -0.39
N ALA A 12 -13.78 2.05 -0.15
CA ALA A 12 -13.17 1.70 1.13
C ALA A 12 -12.20 2.74 1.70
N GLY A 13 -11.79 3.74 0.91
CA GLY A 13 -10.81 4.74 1.32
C GLY A 13 -9.37 4.27 1.10
N LEU A 14 -8.47 4.63 2.01
CA LEU A 14 -7.04 4.33 1.88
C LEU A 14 -6.75 2.90 2.33
N ALA A 15 -6.28 2.05 1.43
CA ALA A 15 -5.72 0.75 1.78
C ALA A 15 -4.19 0.85 1.84
N VAL A 16 -3.62 0.48 3.00
CA VAL A 16 -2.19 0.48 3.26
C VAL A 16 -1.67 -0.94 3.38
N TRP A 17 -0.55 -1.24 2.73
CA TRP A 17 0.18 -2.50 2.83
C TRP A 17 1.67 -2.23 2.86
N ALA A 18 2.49 -3.26 3.10
CA ALA A 18 3.93 -3.10 3.14
C ALA A 18 4.67 -4.31 2.59
N GLU A 19 5.83 -4.05 2.01
CA GLU A 19 6.83 -5.05 1.71
C GLU A 19 7.78 -5.20 2.90
N ASP A 20 8.09 -6.43 3.30
CA ASP A 20 9.03 -6.72 4.39
C ASP A 20 10.31 -7.37 3.86
N THR A 21 11.45 -6.72 4.11
CA THR A 21 12.77 -7.22 3.73
C THR A 21 13.13 -8.54 4.42
N ALA A 22 12.54 -8.84 5.57
CA ALA A 22 12.79 -10.09 6.31
C ALA A 22 12.16 -11.31 5.63
N LEU A 23 11.21 -11.10 4.71
CA LEU A 23 10.53 -12.17 3.99
C LEU A 23 11.25 -12.55 2.69
N PRO A 24 11.05 -13.80 2.20
CA PRO A 24 11.72 -14.28 0.99
C PRO A 24 11.44 -13.41 -0.25
N ALA A 25 12.49 -13.06 -0.98
CA ALA A 25 12.41 -12.20 -2.17
C ALA A 25 11.67 -12.82 -3.37
N ARG A 26 11.33 -14.10 -3.32
CA ARG A 26 10.76 -14.83 -4.46
C ARG A 26 9.55 -15.64 -4.05
N ALA A 27 8.58 -15.66 -4.94
CA ALA A 27 7.46 -16.58 -4.82
C ALA A 27 7.96 -18.03 -4.98
N PRO A 28 7.42 -18.98 -4.20
CA PRO A 28 7.73 -20.40 -4.37
C PRO A 28 7.43 -20.84 -5.80
N ARG A 29 8.39 -21.52 -6.44
CA ARG A 29 8.17 -22.12 -7.76
C ARG A 29 7.19 -23.29 -7.62
N ARG A 30 6.14 -23.28 -8.43
CA ARG A 30 5.18 -24.40 -8.52
C ARG A 30 5.16 -24.94 -9.95
N PRO A 31 5.15 -26.27 -10.15
CA PRO A 31 4.93 -26.86 -11.47
C PRO A 31 3.56 -26.43 -12.03
N GLY A 32 3.49 -26.18 -13.34
CA GLY A 32 2.24 -25.86 -14.03
C GLY A 32 1.94 -24.38 -14.22
N ARG A 33 0.71 -24.07 -14.65
CA ARG A 33 0.25 -22.71 -14.94
C ARG A 33 0.13 -21.90 -13.65
N ALA A 34 0.76 -20.73 -13.61
CA ALA A 34 0.65 -19.83 -12.47
C ALA A 34 -0.83 -19.41 -12.25
N PRO A 35 -1.33 -19.42 -11.00
CA PRO A 35 -2.66 -18.91 -10.68
C PRO A 35 -2.82 -17.45 -11.10
N ARG A 36 -4.05 -17.03 -11.41
CA ARG A 36 -4.38 -15.63 -11.71
C ARG A 36 -4.13 -14.71 -10.53
N GLU A 37 -4.35 -15.21 -9.32
CA GLU A 37 -4.15 -14.48 -8.06
C GLU A 37 -3.24 -15.30 -7.17
N ARG A 38 -2.19 -14.66 -6.64
CA ARG A 38 -1.16 -15.33 -5.82
C ARG A 38 -0.86 -14.47 -4.60
N PRO A 39 -0.58 -15.07 -3.43
CA PRO A 39 -0.12 -14.30 -2.28
C PRO A 39 1.22 -13.63 -2.62
N HIS A 40 1.36 -12.36 -2.26
CA HIS A 40 2.60 -11.63 -2.40
C HIS A 40 3.65 -12.21 -1.43
N PRO A 41 4.82 -12.67 -1.91
CA PRO A 41 5.73 -13.51 -1.13
C PRO A 41 6.44 -12.77 0.01
N PHE A 42 6.50 -11.44 -0.06
CA PHE A 42 7.12 -10.59 0.95
C PHE A 42 6.22 -9.43 1.38
N ALA A 43 4.89 -9.62 1.32
CA ALA A 43 3.99 -8.66 1.96
C ALA A 43 3.93 -8.92 3.48
N ALA A 44 4.07 -7.86 4.26
CA ALA A 44 3.90 -7.89 5.71
C ALA A 44 2.47 -8.33 6.08
N ASP A 45 2.34 -9.04 7.21
CA ASP A 45 1.04 -9.42 7.75
C ASP A 45 0.35 -8.25 8.49
N HIS A 46 -0.91 -8.44 8.87
CA HIS A 46 -1.69 -7.40 9.55
C HIS A 46 -1.09 -6.98 10.89
N ALA A 47 -0.50 -7.90 11.65
CA ALA A 47 0.11 -7.61 12.94
C ALA A 47 1.33 -6.69 12.78
N THR A 48 2.19 -7.02 11.81
CA THR A 48 3.38 -6.23 11.46
C THR A 48 3.00 -4.86 10.92
N LEU A 49 1.95 -4.77 10.09
CA LEU A 49 1.41 -3.50 9.59
C LEU A 49 0.87 -2.62 10.72
N THR A 50 0.07 -3.20 11.63
CA THR A 50 -0.52 -2.48 12.76
C THR A 50 0.56 -1.93 13.68
N ALA A 51 1.57 -2.76 14.01
CA ALA A 51 2.70 -2.33 14.83
C ALA A 51 3.50 -1.17 14.21
N ALA A 52 3.61 -1.14 12.88
CA ALA A 52 4.36 -0.09 12.17
C ALA A 52 3.59 1.23 12.00
N LEU A 53 2.26 1.16 11.86
CA LEU A 53 1.41 2.31 11.56
C LEU A 53 0.72 2.90 12.80
N GLY A 54 0.70 2.16 13.91
CA GLY A 54 0.07 2.57 15.17
C GLY A 54 -1.44 2.33 15.21
N ASP A 55 -2.10 2.85 16.24
CA ASP A 55 -3.46 2.44 16.64
C ASP A 55 -4.58 3.23 15.94
N ALA A 56 -4.31 3.87 14.81
CA ALA A 56 -5.35 4.56 14.06
C ALA A 56 -6.44 3.53 13.63
N PRO A 57 -7.74 3.86 13.76
CA PRO A 57 -8.81 2.94 13.39
C PRO A 57 -8.66 2.45 11.95
N ALA A 58 -8.50 1.14 11.79
CA ALA A 58 -8.33 0.51 10.49
C ALA A 58 -9.05 -0.84 10.43
N VAL A 59 -9.50 -1.23 9.25
CA VAL A 59 -10.11 -2.51 8.99
C VAL A 59 -9.10 -3.42 8.29
N ALA A 60 -8.76 -4.54 8.93
CA ALA A 60 -7.93 -5.56 8.32
C ALA A 60 -8.65 -6.20 7.12
N GLY A 61 -7.95 -6.30 5.99
CA GLY A 61 -8.49 -6.88 4.76
C GLY A 61 -7.43 -7.43 3.83
N SER A 62 -7.79 -7.66 2.57
CA SER A 62 -6.85 -8.02 1.51
C SER A 62 -7.18 -7.29 0.22
N ALA A 63 -6.16 -6.91 -0.54
CA ALA A 63 -6.32 -6.31 -1.87
C ALA A 63 -5.62 -7.15 -2.94
N LEU A 64 -6.20 -7.19 -4.14
CA LEU A 64 -5.54 -7.75 -5.32
C LEU A 64 -4.90 -6.60 -6.11
N LEU A 65 -3.56 -6.57 -6.15
CA LEU A 65 -2.79 -5.55 -6.85
C LEU A 65 -2.23 -6.10 -8.15
N THR A 66 -2.24 -5.28 -9.19
CA THR A 66 -1.56 -5.60 -10.45
C THR A 66 -0.16 -5.02 -10.40
N LEU A 67 0.85 -5.88 -10.19
CA LEU A 67 2.23 -5.44 -9.95
C LEU A 67 3.19 -5.89 -11.06
N PRO A 68 4.26 -5.12 -11.34
CA PRO A 68 5.38 -5.56 -12.16
C PRO A 68 5.95 -6.87 -11.65
N THR A 69 6.03 -7.86 -12.53
CA THR A 69 6.40 -9.23 -12.21
C THR A 69 7.49 -9.67 -13.15
N ARG A 70 8.56 -10.27 -12.60
CA ARG A 70 9.66 -10.85 -13.38
C ARG A 70 9.94 -12.26 -12.89
N ALA A 71 10.12 -13.19 -13.83
CA ALA A 71 10.39 -14.60 -13.53
C ALA A 71 9.40 -15.22 -12.51
N GLY A 72 8.13 -14.78 -12.55
CA GLY A 72 7.06 -15.28 -11.69
C GLY A 72 7.03 -14.72 -10.27
N SER A 73 7.86 -13.72 -9.93
CA SER A 73 7.85 -13.00 -8.65
C SER A 73 7.60 -11.51 -8.86
N PRO A 74 6.95 -10.80 -7.92
CA PRO A 74 6.81 -9.35 -8.02
C PRO A 74 8.21 -8.72 -7.93
N MET A 75 8.39 -7.59 -8.59
CA MET A 75 9.62 -6.82 -8.45
C MET A 75 9.63 -6.13 -7.08
N ASP A 76 10.79 -6.12 -6.44
CA ASP A 76 11.01 -5.31 -5.23
C ASP A 76 10.76 -3.82 -5.55
N SER A 77 10.15 -3.10 -4.62
CA SER A 77 10.04 -1.64 -4.75
C SER A 77 11.43 -0.97 -4.66
N PRO A 78 11.64 0.20 -5.28
CA PRO A 78 12.95 0.86 -5.29
C PRO A 78 13.51 1.16 -3.90
N GLU A 79 12.64 1.46 -2.93
CA GLU A 79 13.00 1.73 -1.55
C GLU A 79 13.37 0.45 -0.77
N LEU A 80 13.06 -0.73 -1.32
CA LEU A 80 13.31 -2.00 -0.67
C LEU A 80 14.76 -2.45 -0.89
N VAL A 81 15.61 -2.16 0.09
CA VAL A 81 17.01 -2.59 0.08
C VAL A 81 17.16 -3.96 0.74
N ARG A 82 17.64 -4.94 -0.01
CA ARG A 82 18.02 -6.27 0.51
C ARG A 82 19.54 -6.37 0.63
N THR A 83 20.02 -6.95 1.73
CA THR A 83 21.45 -7.14 1.99
C THR A 83 22.04 -8.35 1.27
N ALA A 84 21.21 -9.36 0.96
CA ALA A 84 21.64 -10.53 0.20
C ALA A 84 21.66 -10.23 -1.30
N VAL A 85 22.76 -10.59 -1.97
CA VAL A 85 22.86 -10.52 -3.43
C VAL A 85 21.92 -11.55 -4.04
N ALA A 86 20.84 -11.07 -4.64
CA ALA A 86 19.92 -11.93 -5.37
C ALA A 86 20.50 -12.29 -6.75
N GLU A 87 20.37 -13.55 -7.14
CA GLU A 87 20.66 -13.97 -8.52
C GLU A 87 19.87 -13.11 -9.52
N PRO A 88 20.48 -12.62 -10.62
CA PRO A 88 19.77 -11.77 -11.57
C PRO A 88 18.55 -12.50 -12.14
N ALA A 89 17.36 -11.92 -11.94
CA ALA A 89 16.15 -12.44 -12.56
C ALA A 89 16.14 -12.10 -14.06
N ARG A 90 16.14 -13.14 -14.90
CA ARG A 90 16.07 -13.03 -16.36
C ARG A 90 14.61 -13.03 -16.85
N GLY A 91 14.38 -12.43 -18.02
CA GLY A 91 13.06 -12.38 -18.68
C GLY A 91 12.44 -10.98 -18.69
N SER A 92 11.38 -10.82 -19.48
CA SER A 92 10.61 -9.58 -19.57
C SER A 92 9.82 -9.32 -18.29
N VAL A 93 9.55 -8.05 -18.03
CA VAL A 93 8.61 -7.62 -16.99
C VAL A 93 7.21 -7.71 -17.56
N THR A 94 6.31 -8.37 -16.84
CA THR A 94 4.88 -8.44 -17.16
C THR A 94 4.05 -8.00 -15.96
N LEU A 95 2.77 -7.69 -16.18
CA LEU A 95 1.85 -7.40 -15.09
C LEU A 95 1.16 -8.69 -14.62
N ALA A 96 1.02 -8.85 -13.31
CA ALA A 96 0.26 -9.95 -12.74
C ALA A 96 -0.41 -9.59 -11.41
N GLY A 97 -1.46 -10.33 -11.06
CA GLY A 97 -2.22 -10.14 -9.82
C GLY A 97 -1.52 -10.75 -8.61
N TRP A 98 -1.32 -9.93 -7.58
CA TRP A 98 -0.75 -10.29 -6.28
C TRP A 98 -1.67 -9.86 -5.16
N ARG A 99 -2.06 -10.81 -4.30
CA ARG A 99 -2.89 -10.57 -3.12
C ARG A 99 -1.99 -10.15 -1.97
N VAL A 100 -2.30 -9.02 -1.35
CA VAL A 100 -1.58 -8.46 -0.19
C VAL A 100 -2.54 -8.28 1.00
N PRO A 101 -2.07 -8.49 2.25
CA PRO A 101 -2.74 -7.97 3.44
C PRO A 101 -2.80 -6.45 3.38
N VAL A 102 -3.94 -5.87 3.76
CA VAL A 102 -4.10 -4.41 3.87
C VAL A 102 -4.72 -4.01 5.20
N LEU A 103 -4.41 -2.81 5.66
CA LEU A 103 -5.21 -2.05 6.61
C LEU A 103 -5.96 -0.96 5.85
N GLY A 104 -7.30 -1.01 5.88
CA GLY A 104 -8.17 -0.02 5.25
C GLY A 104 -8.58 1.08 6.22
N TYR A 105 -8.43 2.33 5.82
CA TYR A 105 -8.76 3.53 6.59
C TYR A 105 -9.86 4.30 5.88
N ASP A 106 -10.89 4.71 6.63
CA ASP A 106 -11.86 5.67 6.15
C ASP A 106 -11.19 7.03 5.84
N PRO A 107 -11.84 7.93 5.08
CA PRO A 107 -11.21 9.19 4.66
C PRO A 107 -10.64 10.06 5.79
N ASP A 108 -11.30 10.12 6.95
CA ASP A 108 -10.86 10.97 8.07
C ASP A 108 -9.62 10.34 8.74
N ALA A 109 -9.66 9.04 9.01
CA ALA A 109 -8.52 8.29 9.53
C ALA A 109 -7.34 8.29 8.56
N ALA A 110 -7.60 8.19 7.25
CA ALA A 110 -6.60 8.25 6.21
C ALA A 110 -5.87 9.60 6.18
N LEU A 111 -6.61 10.72 6.27
CA LEU A 111 -6.01 12.05 6.32
C LEU A 111 -5.10 12.22 7.55
N ALA A 112 -5.56 11.77 8.72
CA ALA A 112 -4.76 11.81 9.95
C ALA A 112 -3.47 10.97 9.84
N LEU A 113 -3.57 9.77 9.26
CA LEU A 113 -2.43 8.90 9.02
C LEU A 113 -1.42 9.56 8.06
N LEU A 114 -1.88 10.04 6.91
CA LEU A 114 -1.02 10.61 5.86
C LEU A 114 -0.21 11.82 6.37
N ARG A 115 -0.81 12.65 7.22
CA ARG A 115 -0.16 13.83 7.81
C ARG A 115 0.84 13.51 8.94
N THR A 116 0.86 12.26 9.42
CA THR A 116 1.75 11.80 10.50
C THR A 116 2.70 10.69 10.04
N LEU A 117 2.91 10.55 8.72
CA LEU A 117 3.77 9.50 8.16
C LEU A 117 5.25 9.65 8.55
N GLY A 118 5.73 10.89 8.71
CA GLY A 118 7.13 11.16 9.08
C GLY A 118 7.52 10.62 10.46
N ASP A 119 6.53 10.37 11.32
CA ASP A 119 6.75 9.89 12.69
C ASP A 119 6.78 8.36 12.79
N ARG A 120 6.54 7.65 11.67
CA ARG A 120 6.40 6.19 11.65
C ARG A 120 7.72 5.50 11.43
N ALA A 121 7.91 4.36 12.10
CA ALA A 121 9.11 3.53 12.00
C ALA A 121 9.11 2.64 10.72
N ALA A 122 8.77 3.23 9.56
CA ALA A 122 8.72 2.53 8.29
C ALA A 122 9.07 3.47 7.11
N VAL A 123 9.57 2.90 6.02
CA VAL A 123 9.97 3.68 4.84
C VAL A 123 8.75 3.87 3.93
N PRO A 124 8.31 5.10 3.64
CA PRO A 124 7.18 5.31 2.75
C PRO A 124 7.62 5.10 1.29
N GLY A 125 6.98 4.15 0.61
CA GLY A 125 7.13 3.94 -0.82
C GLY A 125 6.56 5.11 -1.62
N ALA A 126 6.91 5.19 -2.91
CA ALA A 126 6.53 6.32 -3.78
C ALA A 126 5.02 6.63 -3.78
N THR A 127 4.14 5.62 -3.76
CA THR A 127 2.68 5.83 -3.76
C THR A 127 2.19 6.48 -2.47
N LEU A 128 2.71 6.06 -1.33
CA LEU A 128 2.32 6.61 -0.03
C LEU A 128 2.84 8.05 0.14
N ARG A 129 4.07 8.32 -0.29
CA ARG A 129 4.63 9.68 -0.34
C ARG A 129 3.76 10.60 -1.19
N HIS A 130 3.36 10.15 -2.39
CA HIS A 130 2.49 10.94 -3.25
C HIS A 130 1.13 11.25 -2.58
N LEU A 131 0.54 10.27 -1.89
CA LEU A 131 -0.72 10.47 -1.16
C LEU A 131 -0.55 11.44 0.01
N ALA A 132 0.60 11.45 0.69
CA ALA A 132 0.90 12.42 1.75
C ALA A 132 0.91 13.85 1.21
N GLU A 133 1.64 14.09 0.12
CA GLU A 133 1.70 15.39 -0.58
C GLU A 133 0.31 15.82 -1.06
N LEU A 134 -0.49 14.88 -1.57
CA LEU A 134 -1.87 15.14 -1.96
C LEU A 134 -2.74 15.56 -0.77
N ALA A 135 -2.54 14.94 0.41
CA ALA A 135 -3.25 15.29 1.63
C ALA A 135 -2.92 16.72 2.08
N ASP A 136 -1.64 17.10 2.06
CA ASP A 136 -1.21 18.46 2.40
C ASP A 136 -1.76 19.49 1.40
N PHE A 137 -1.75 19.16 0.11
CA PHE A 137 -2.38 20.01 -0.90
C PHE A 137 -3.89 20.19 -0.67
N ALA A 138 -4.60 19.12 -0.32
CA ALA A 138 -6.03 19.19 -0.01
C ALA A 138 -6.31 20.10 1.21
N VAL A 139 -5.47 20.03 2.24
CA VAL A 139 -5.56 20.91 3.41
C VAL A 139 -5.30 22.38 3.03
N ASP A 140 -4.31 22.65 2.18
CA ASP A 140 -4.03 24.01 1.69
C ASP A 140 -5.21 24.59 0.89
N LEU A 141 -5.87 23.78 0.04
CA LEU A 141 -7.07 24.20 -0.68
C LEU A 141 -8.20 24.61 0.29
N VAL A 142 -8.45 23.81 1.32
CA VAL A 142 -9.46 24.09 2.35
C VAL A 142 -9.11 25.37 3.09
N ALA A 143 -7.85 25.53 3.52
CA ALA A 143 -7.39 26.71 4.24
C ALA A 143 -7.53 28.01 3.43
N ARG A 144 -7.40 27.92 2.09
CA ARG A 144 -7.59 29.05 1.17
C ARG A 144 -9.05 29.26 0.74
N GLY A 145 -9.99 28.50 1.29
CA GLY A 145 -11.40 28.58 0.93
C GLY A 145 -11.70 28.14 -0.51
N ARG A 146 -10.84 27.32 -1.12
CA ARG A 146 -11.01 26.79 -2.49
C ARG A 146 -11.90 25.55 -2.49
N LEU A 147 -13.09 25.69 -1.92
CA LEU A 147 -14.06 24.61 -1.75
C LEU A 147 -15.23 24.80 -2.73
N LEU A 148 -15.79 23.68 -3.19
CA LEU A 148 -17.09 23.68 -3.85
C LEU A 148 -18.18 23.45 -2.81
N PRO A 149 -19.35 24.09 -2.92
CA PRO A 149 -20.50 23.76 -2.08
C PRO A 149 -20.81 22.27 -2.20
N GLY A 150 -20.85 21.58 -1.06
CA GLY A 150 -21.35 20.20 -1.00
C GLY A 150 -22.87 20.19 -1.16
N LEU A 151 -23.39 19.19 -1.87
CA LEU A 151 -24.81 18.87 -1.80
C LEU A 151 -25.02 18.06 -0.52
N ALA A 152 -25.74 18.63 0.44
CA ALA A 152 -26.21 17.88 1.60
C ALA A 152 -27.57 17.24 1.24
N ASP A 153 -27.74 15.96 1.57
CA ASP A 153 -29.06 15.36 1.54
C ASP A 153 -29.97 16.14 2.51
N ARG A 154 -31.21 16.38 2.08
CA ARG A 154 -32.20 17.04 2.92
C ARG A 154 -32.38 16.20 4.19
N PRO A 155 -32.20 16.77 5.40
CA PRO A 155 -32.46 16.04 6.63
C PRO A 155 -33.92 15.54 6.64
N PRO A 156 -34.19 14.34 7.15
CA PRO A 156 -35.55 13.82 7.23
C PRO A 156 -36.41 14.78 8.05
N THR A 157 -37.55 15.17 7.47
CA THR A 157 -38.60 16.00 8.11
C THR A 157 -39.33 15.25 9.21
#